data_AF-A0A9E1PBR1-F1
#
_entry.id   AF-A0A9E1PBR1-F1
#
_cell.length_a   1.000
_cell.length_b   1.000
_cell.length_c   1.000
_cell.angle_alpha   90.00
_cell.angle_beta   90.00
_cell.angle_gamma   90.00
#
_symmetry.space_group_name_H-M   'P 1'
#
loop_
_entity.id
_entity.type
_entity.pdbx_description
1 polymer ?
#
loop_
_entity_poly.entity_id
_entity_poly.type
_entity_poly.pdbx_seq_one_letter_code
_entity_poly.pdbx_strand_id
1 'polypeptide(L)'
;MRYLNSKQVADIIGVNISTLKRWTENGTLECVKTAGGHRKFTMNHIRDYYKNNPEANNNNDLKIQDLNQKQLFGQIQKRDFKGLAEKLAESSLDTDEVIVSNIINGLYMNGVPVVDILDYVVDVAGHIVENQLKDKKIVHTEAYLSRQILTRVVNGLCIEKPNGSYNGKNAMCINFEDNLPDIGVVMSEVVLRHSG
;
A
#
# COMPACT_ATOMS: atom_id res chain seq x y z
N MET A 1 -6.55 9.70 -9.86
CA MET A 1 -5.98 10.23 -8.60
C MET A 1 -7.07 10.27 -7.55
N ARG A 2 -7.01 9.36 -6.57
CA ARG A 2 -8.00 9.32 -5.48
C ARG A 2 -7.61 10.37 -4.45
N TYR A 3 -8.52 11.28 -4.15
CA TYR A 3 -8.31 12.27 -3.11
C TYR A 3 -9.10 11.91 -1.87
N LEU A 4 -8.46 11.98 -0.72
CA LEU A 4 -9.10 11.88 0.58
C LEU A 4 -9.65 13.25 0.99
N ASN A 5 -10.81 13.24 1.65
CA ASN A 5 -11.39 14.43 2.26
C ASN A 5 -10.87 14.63 3.70
N SER A 6 -11.05 15.82 4.28
CA SER A 6 -10.58 16.12 5.63
C SER A 6 -11.07 15.14 6.71
N LYS A 7 -12.25 14.55 6.55
CA LYS A 7 -12.76 13.57 7.53
C LYS A 7 -11.96 12.27 7.47
N GLN A 8 -11.79 11.72 6.27
CA GLN A 8 -11.00 10.50 6.06
C GLN A 8 -9.57 10.65 6.58
N VAL A 9 -8.94 11.79 6.36
CA VAL A 9 -7.57 12.04 6.83
C VAL A 9 -7.50 12.21 8.35
N ALA A 10 -8.49 12.87 8.94
CA ALA A 10 -8.59 13.01 10.39
C ALA A 10 -8.72 11.64 11.07
N ASP A 11 -9.53 10.75 10.48
CA ASP A 11 -9.71 9.37 10.96
C ASP A 11 -8.42 8.55 10.82
N ILE A 12 -7.70 8.68 9.69
CA ILE A 12 -6.42 7.98 9.45
C ILE A 12 -5.35 8.42 10.45
N ILE A 13 -5.22 9.73 10.68
CA ILE A 13 -4.18 10.28 11.56
C ILE A 13 -4.58 10.17 13.06
N GLY A 14 -5.85 9.90 13.34
CA GLY A 14 -6.37 9.79 14.72
C GLY A 14 -6.53 11.14 15.41
N VAL A 15 -6.86 12.20 14.67
CA VAL A 15 -7.03 13.56 15.21
C VAL A 15 -8.40 14.13 14.89
N ASN A 16 -8.86 15.11 15.67
CA ASN A 16 -10.09 15.84 15.33
C ASN A 16 -9.91 16.62 14.01
N ILE A 17 -10.98 16.74 13.22
CA ILE A 17 -11.03 17.56 12.01
C ILE A 17 -10.59 19.01 12.28
N SER A 18 -10.88 19.57 13.46
CA SER A 18 -10.41 20.91 13.84
C SER A 18 -8.88 20.98 13.98
N THR A 19 -8.26 19.96 14.58
CA THR A 19 -6.81 19.80 14.67
C THR A 19 -6.19 19.67 13.29
N LEU A 20 -6.79 18.84 12.42
CA LEU A 20 -6.35 18.66 11.04
C LEU A 20 -6.37 19.99 10.27
N LYS A 21 -7.44 20.80 10.41
CA LYS A 21 -7.52 22.12 9.77
C LYS A 21 -6.36 23.02 10.21
N ARG A 22 -6.07 23.09 11.50
CA ARG A 22 -4.94 23.85 12.05
C ARG A 22 -3.61 23.37 11.48
N TRP A 23 -3.42 22.05 11.38
CA TRP A 23 -2.21 21.45 10.80
C TRP A 23 -2.03 21.74 9.30
N THR A 24 -3.13 21.88 8.57
CA THR A 24 -3.04 22.33 7.16
C THR A 24 -2.80 23.82 7.00
N GLU A 25 -3.16 24.64 8.01
CA GLU A 25 -3.01 26.09 7.96
C GLU A 25 -1.61 26.53 8.39
N ASN A 26 -1.01 25.85 9.37
CA ASN A 26 0.35 26.11 9.84
C ASN A 26 1.44 25.35 9.06
N GLY A 27 1.06 24.56 8.05
CA GLY A 27 1.98 23.80 7.20
C GLY A 27 2.48 22.48 7.79
N THR A 28 1.96 22.03 8.94
CA THR A 28 2.31 20.71 9.51
C THR A 28 1.88 19.54 8.60
N LEU A 29 0.75 19.65 7.90
CA LEU A 29 0.27 18.66 6.94
C LEU A 29 -0.12 19.35 5.62
N GLU A 30 0.47 18.93 4.50
CA GLU A 30 0.16 19.51 3.19
C GLU A 30 -1.21 19.09 2.65
N CYS A 31 -1.84 19.95 1.85
CA CYS A 31 -3.07 19.63 1.13
C CYS A 31 -3.22 20.45 -0.16
N VAL A 32 -3.96 19.91 -1.13
CA VAL A 32 -4.41 20.64 -2.32
C VAL A 32 -5.76 21.27 -2.01
N LYS A 33 -5.94 22.56 -2.29
CA LYS A 33 -7.25 23.22 -2.19
C LYS A 33 -7.91 23.27 -3.56
N THR A 34 -9.19 22.90 -3.64
CA THR A 34 -9.98 23.13 -4.86
C THR A 34 -10.31 24.61 -5.01
N ALA A 35 -10.79 25.03 -6.19
CA ALA A 35 -11.26 26.40 -6.42
C ALA A 35 -12.36 26.84 -5.43
N GLY A 36 -13.14 25.90 -4.88
CA GLY A 36 -14.13 26.13 -3.84
C GLY A 36 -13.60 26.08 -2.39
N GLY A 37 -12.28 26.03 -2.20
CA GLY A 37 -11.65 26.04 -0.87
C GLY A 37 -11.69 24.71 -0.11
N HIS A 38 -12.21 23.63 -0.71
CA HIS A 38 -12.20 22.31 -0.09
C HIS A 38 -10.79 21.70 -0.12
N ARG A 39 -10.37 21.15 1.01
CA ARG A 39 -9.08 20.47 1.15
C ARG A 39 -9.17 19.05 0.59
N LYS A 40 -8.22 18.71 -0.26
CA LYS A 40 -8.01 17.42 -0.90
C LYS A 40 -6.63 16.93 -0.53
N PHE A 41 -6.57 15.71 -0.02
CA PHE A 41 -5.33 15.10 0.41
C PHE A 41 -5.01 13.93 -0.49
N THR A 42 -3.74 13.77 -0.78
CA THR A 42 -3.21 12.55 -1.39
C THR A 42 -2.65 11.68 -0.28
N MET A 43 -2.50 10.39 -0.54
CA MET A 43 -1.88 9.53 0.44
C MET A 43 -0.40 9.90 0.69
N ASN A 44 0.25 10.53 -0.30
CA ASN A 44 1.60 11.09 -0.15
C ASN A 44 1.68 12.18 0.93
N HIS A 45 0.70 13.09 1.03
CA HIS A 45 0.72 14.10 2.09
C HIS A 45 0.71 13.47 3.49
N ILE A 46 -0.02 12.36 3.65
CA ILE A 46 -0.10 11.64 4.93
C ILE A 46 1.25 10.95 5.21
N ARG A 47 1.86 10.32 4.20
CA ARG A 47 3.21 9.75 4.30
C ARG A 47 4.24 10.81 4.70
N ASP A 48 4.28 11.95 4.02
CA ASP A 48 5.25 13.01 4.26
C ASP A 48 5.13 13.56 5.69
N TYR A 49 3.89 13.65 6.19
CA TYR A 49 3.65 13.98 7.59
C TYR A 49 4.26 12.96 8.56
N TYR A 50 4.02 11.66 8.38
CA TYR A 50 4.60 10.63 9.26
C TYR A 50 6.13 10.55 9.15
N LYS A 51 6.68 10.77 7.95
CA LYS A 51 8.13 10.83 7.74
C LYS A 51 8.78 11.99 8.51
N ASN A 52 8.11 13.15 8.56
CA ASN A 52 8.60 14.33 9.26
C ASN A 52 8.24 14.33 10.77
N ASN A 53 7.33 13.46 11.21
CA ASN A 53 6.89 13.35 12.60
C ASN A 53 6.91 11.88 13.07
N PRO A 54 8.09 11.27 13.30
CA PRO A 54 8.21 9.87 13.69
C PRO A 54 7.43 9.53 14.97
N GLU A 55 7.38 10.48 15.91
CA GLU A 55 6.64 10.38 17.18
C GLU A 55 5.12 10.23 16.96
N ALA A 56 4.58 10.76 15.86
CA ALA A 56 3.16 10.64 15.54
C ALA A 56 2.76 9.22 15.10
N ASN A 57 3.74 8.40 14.68
CA ASN A 57 3.57 6.98 14.38
C ASN A 57 3.44 6.13 15.66
N ASN A 58 3.85 6.68 16.82
CA ASN A 58 3.77 6.03 18.13
C ASN A 58 2.43 6.27 18.85
N ASN A 59 1.45 6.93 18.20
CA ASN A 59 0.13 7.11 18.77
C ASN A 59 -0.61 5.75 18.82
N ASN A 60 -0.40 5.05 19.93
CA ASN A 60 -1.09 3.84 20.39
C ASN A 60 -2.62 3.99 20.55
N ASP A 61 -3.17 5.17 20.23
CA ASP A 61 -4.59 5.53 20.37
C ASP A 61 -5.42 5.30 19.10
N LEU A 62 -4.82 4.78 18.02
CA LEU A 62 -5.62 3.99 17.09
C LEU A 62 -6.16 2.81 17.91
N LYS A 63 -7.47 2.83 18.22
CA LYS A 63 -8.19 1.71 18.84
C LYS A 63 -8.18 0.52 17.90
N ILE A 64 -7.01 -0.10 17.76
CA ILE A 64 -6.80 -1.38 17.14
C ILE A 64 -7.35 -2.39 18.14
N GLN A 65 -8.64 -2.69 18.02
CA GLN A 65 -9.35 -3.60 18.94
C GLN A 65 -8.88 -5.06 18.77
N ASP A 66 -8.06 -5.36 17.76
CA ASP A 66 -7.65 -6.70 17.39
C ASP A 66 -6.14 -6.92 17.60
N LEU A 67 -5.78 -7.93 18.40
CA LEU A 67 -4.38 -8.28 18.72
C LEU A 67 -3.56 -8.56 17.44
N ASN A 68 -4.21 -9.18 16.44
CA ASN A 68 -3.61 -9.50 15.15
C ASN A 68 -3.22 -8.24 14.36
N GLN A 69 -4.07 -7.20 14.41
CA GLN A 69 -3.77 -5.93 13.75
C GLN A 69 -2.63 -5.17 14.46
N LYS A 70 -2.50 -5.28 15.79
CA LYS A 70 -1.37 -4.68 16.52
C LYS A 70 -0.05 -5.36 16.18
N GLN A 71 -0.04 -6.69 16.10
CA GLN A 71 1.15 -7.45 15.69
C GLN A 71 1.55 -7.11 14.26
N LEU A 72 0.58 -7.07 13.34
CA LEU A 72 0.81 -6.68 11.94
C LEU A 72 1.40 -5.27 11.85
N PHE A 73 0.85 -4.31 12.57
CA PHE A 73 1.37 -2.94 12.60
C PHE A 73 2.81 -2.88 13.14
N GLY A 74 3.10 -3.65 14.19
CA GLY A 74 4.46 -3.79 14.72
C GLY A 74 5.45 -4.39 13.73
N GLN A 75 5.04 -5.39 12.93
CA GLN A 75 5.87 -5.98 11.88
C GLN A 75 6.13 -5.00 10.73
N ILE A 76 5.12 -4.24 10.33
CA ILE A 76 5.24 -3.18 9.31
C ILE A 76 6.23 -2.10 9.78
N GLN A 77 6.13 -1.65 11.03
CA GLN A 77 7.06 -0.65 11.59
C GLN A 77 8.50 -1.17 11.66
N LYS A 78 8.67 -2.43 12.07
CA LYS A 78 9.98 -3.09 12.15
C LYS A 78 10.55 -3.49 10.79
N ARG A 79 9.78 -3.34 9.70
CA ARG A 79 10.13 -3.78 8.34
C ARG A 79 10.55 -5.26 8.32
N ASP A 80 9.82 -6.09 9.04
CA ASP A 80 10.00 -7.55 9.04
C ASP A 80 9.50 -8.14 7.72
N PHE A 81 10.24 -7.92 6.63
CA PHE A 81 9.83 -8.31 5.28
C PHE A 81 9.55 -9.80 5.17
N LYS A 82 10.33 -10.63 5.87
CA LYS A 82 10.13 -12.08 5.88
C LYS A 82 8.78 -12.45 6.50
N GLY A 83 8.51 -11.98 7.72
CA GLY A 83 7.24 -12.26 8.39
C GLY A 83 6.04 -11.68 7.64
N LEU A 84 6.20 -10.51 7.03
CA LEU A 84 5.17 -9.90 6.20
C LEU A 84 4.92 -10.66 4.91
N ALA A 85 5.95 -11.21 4.26
CA ALA A 85 5.79 -12.03 3.06
C ALA A 85 5.07 -13.36 3.36
N GLU A 86 5.43 -14.01 4.47
CA GLU A 86 4.75 -15.22 4.94
C GLU A 86 3.27 -14.94 5.24
N LYS A 87 2.98 -13.84 5.95
CA LYS A 87 1.60 -13.45 6.25
C LYS A 87 0.83 -13.03 5.01
N LEU A 88 1.47 -12.33 4.08
CA LEU A 88 0.88 -11.92 2.81
C LEU A 88 0.49 -13.14 1.97
N ALA A 89 1.35 -14.17 1.92
CA ALA A 89 1.07 -15.41 1.22
C ALA A 89 -0.16 -16.14 1.82
N GLU A 90 -0.19 -16.32 3.14
CA GLU A 90 -1.32 -16.93 3.86
C GLU A 90 -2.62 -16.16 3.59
N SER A 91 -2.63 -14.85 3.83
CA SER A 91 -3.82 -14.02 3.64
C SER A 91 -4.29 -13.92 2.18
N SER A 92 -3.38 -14.03 1.22
CA SER A 92 -3.74 -14.06 -0.20
C SER A 92 -4.45 -15.37 -0.58
N LEU A 93 -4.05 -16.50 0.00
CA LEU A 93 -4.71 -17.80 -0.21
C LEU A 93 -6.09 -17.81 0.45
N ASP A 94 -6.21 -17.23 1.65
CA ASP A 94 -7.48 -17.08 2.37
C ASP A 94 -8.42 -16.02 1.76
N THR A 95 -7.98 -15.34 0.69
CA THR A 95 -8.75 -14.28 0.03
C THR A 95 -9.06 -13.08 0.94
N ASP A 96 -8.24 -12.86 1.96
CA ASP A 96 -8.36 -11.71 2.87
C ASP A 96 -7.71 -10.47 2.24
N GLU A 97 -8.45 -9.82 1.34
CA GLU A 97 -8.02 -8.59 0.66
C GLU A 97 -7.72 -7.45 1.65
N VAL A 98 -8.35 -7.45 2.83
CA VAL A 98 -8.13 -6.41 3.85
C VAL A 98 -6.73 -6.52 4.43
N ILE A 99 -6.29 -7.70 4.83
CA ILE A 99 -4.93 -7.91 5.36
C ILE A 99 -3.89 -7.68 4.25
N VAL A 100 -4.12 -8.21 3.05
CA VAL A 100 -3.21 -8.02 1.90
C VAL A 100 -3.02 -6.52 1.61
N SER A 101 -4.12 -5.76 1.58
CA SER A 101 -4.10 -4.31 1.41
C SER A 101 -3.38 -3.60 2.56
N ASN A 102 -3.63 -3.99 3.81
CA ASN A 102 -2.99 -3.38 4.97
C ASN A 102 -1.47 -3.59 4.98
N ILE A 103 -0.97 -4.74 4.56
CA ILE A 103 0.47 -5.02 4.47
C ILE A 103 1.11 -4.12 3.40
N ILE A 104 0.62 -4.19 2.16
CA ILE A 104 1.22 -3.48 1.02
C ILE A 104 1.10 -1.97 1.21
N ASN A 105 -0.09 -1.47 1.52
CA ASN A 105 -0.29 -0.04 1.74
C ASN A 105 0.40 0.41 3.02
N GLY A 106 0.42 -0.38 4.08
CA GLY A 106 1.11 -0.05 5.32
C GLY A 106 2.62 0.13 5.12
N LEU A 107 3.28 -0.78 4.39
CA LEU A 107 4.69 -0.63 4.02
C LEU A 107 4.91 0.61 3.16
N TYR A 108 4.04 0.82 2.17
CA TYR A 108 4.09 2.00 1.32
C TYR A 108 3.92 3.29 2.15
N MET A 109 3.05 3.31 3.16
CA MET A 109 2.87 4.46 4.06
C MET A 109 4.04 4.70 5.00
N ASN A 110 4.72 3.64 5.43
CA ASN A 110 5.94 3.75 6.25
C ASN A 110 7.19 4.13 5.43
N GLY A 111 6.99 4.61 4.20
CA GLY A 111 8.05 5.15 3.34
C GLY A 111 9.01 4.09 2.82
N VAL A 112 8.60 2.83 2.77
CA VAL A 112 9.38 1.77 2.13
C VAL A 112 9.37 2.02 0.61
N PRO A 113 10.53 2.03 -0.07
CA PRO A 113 10.60 2.11 -1.52
C PRO A 113 9.74 1.04 -2.18
N VAL A 114 9.03 1.39 -3.25
CA VAL A 114 8.09 0.43 -3.87
C VAL A 114 8.83 -0.79 -4.41
N VAL A 115 10.03 -0.62 -4.96
CA VAL A 115 10.89 -1.72 -5.38
C VAL A 115 11.15 -2.72 -4.24
N ASP A 116 11.39 -2.24 -3.02
CA ASP A 116 11.64 -3.11 -1.87
C ASP A 116 10.37 -3.86 -1.43
N ILE A 117 9.19 -3.20 -1.51
CA ILE A 117 7.90 -3.86 -1.24
C ILE A 117 7.65 -4.96 -2.27
N LEU A 118 7.94 -4.68 -3.53
CA LEU A 118 7.74 -5.60 -4.63
C LEU A 118 8.68 -6.80 -4.55
N ASP A 119 9.98 -6.57 -4.38
CA ASP A 119 11.00 -7.64 -4.38
C ASP A 119 11.00 -8.46 -3.09
N TYR A 120 10.93 -7.82 -1.92
CA TYR A 120 11.11 -8.53 -0.64
C TYR A 120 9.82 -9.02 0.01
N VAL A 121 8.66 -8.56 -0.45
CA VAL A 121 7.37 -8.92 0.15
C VAL A 121 6.43 -9.54 -0.88
N VAL A 122 6.11 -8.85 -1.97
CA VAL A 122 5.14 -9.35 -2.96
C VAL A 122 5.67 -10.55 -3.72
N ASP A 123 6.89 -10.46 -4.27
CA ASP A 123 7.50 -11.56 -5.06
C ASP A 123 7.82 -12.77 -4.18
N VAL A 124 8.33 -12.53 -2.96
CA VAL A 124 8.56 -13.59 -1.96
C VAL A 124 7.26 -14.30 -1.58
N ALA A 125 6.16 -13.57 -1.36
CA ALA A 125 4.86 -14.17 -1.09
C ALA A 125 4.38 -15.03 -2.28
N GLY A 126 4.57 -14.54 -3.52
CA GLY A 126 4.31 -15.30 -4.74
C GLY A 126 5.10 -16.61 -4.79
N HIS A 127 6.40 -16.57 -4.47
CA HIS A 127 7.24 -17.77 -4.40
C HIS A 127 6.77 -18.77 -3.33
N ILE A 128 6.30 -18.29 -2.17
CA ILE A 128 5.73 -19.16 -1.13
C ILE A 128 4.51 -19.90 -1.67
N VAL A 129 3.58 -19.19 -2.33
CA VAL A 129 2.37 -19.77 -2.93
C VAL A 129 2.73 -20.77 -4.03
N GLU A 130 3.64 -20.43 -4.93
CA GLU A 130 4.12 -21.33 -6.00
C GLU A 130 4.77 -22.60 -5.44
N ASN A 131 5.54 -22.48 -4.35
CA ASN A 131 6.13 -23.65 -3.69
C ASN A 131 5.06 -24.54 -3.05
N GLN A 132 4.01 -23.97 -2.45
CA GLN A 132 2.88 -24.75 -1.94
C GLN A 132 2.14 -25.49 -3.07
N LEU A 133 1.98 -24.86 -4.24
CA LEU A 133 1.38 -25.50 -5.42
C LEU A 133 2.24 -26.67 -5.93
N LYS A 134 3.56 -26.48 -6.04
CA LYS A 134 4.51 -27.55 -6.42
C LYS A 134 4.48 -28.71 -5.45
N ASP A 135 4.37 -28.42 -4.15
CA ASP A 135 4.25 -29.40 -3.08
C ASP A 135 2.86 -30.07 -3.02
N LYS A 136 1.92 -29.67 -3.90
CA LYS A 136 0.53 -30.14 -3.93
C LYS A 136 -0.26 -29.86 -2.64
N LYS A 137 0.13 -28.82 -1.90
CA LYS A 137 -0.58 -28.35 -0.69
C LYS A 137 -1.82 -27.52 -1.02
N ILE A 138 -1.80 -26.88 -2.19
CA ILE A 138 -2.90 -26.08 -2.75
C ILE A 138 -3.16 -26.50 -4.20
N VAL A 139 -4.31 -26.12 -4.73
CA VAL A 139 -4.69 -26.34 -6.14
C VAL A 139 -4.45 -25.11 -7.01
N HIS A 140 -4.43 -25.31 -8.33
CA HIS A 140 -4.20 -24.22 -9.30
C HIS A 140 -5.18 -23.04 -9.14
N THR A 141 -6.44 -23.31 -8.78
CA THR A 141 -7.46 -22.27 -8.59
C THR A 141 -7.17 -21.38 -7.37
N GLU A 142 -6.62 -21.95 -6.29
CA GLU A 142 -6.24 -21.20 -5.10
C GLU A 142 -5.02 -20.31 -5.38
N ALA A 143 -3.99 -20.86 -6.04
CA ALA A 143 -2.83 -20.09 -6.47
C ALA A 143 -3.22 -18.95 -7.44
N TYR A 144 -4.13 -19.23 -8.38
CA TYR A 144 -4.65 -18.22 -9.30
C TYR A 144 -5.39 -17.10 -8.56
N LEU A 145 -6.27 -17.43 -7.62
CA LEU A 145 -7.03 -16.45 -6.84
C LEU A 145 -6.11 -15.58 -5.96
N SER A 146 -5.16 -16.20 -5.28
CA SER A 146 -4.13 -15.49 -4.51
C SER A 146 -3.40 -14.46 -5.38
N ARG A 147 -2.92 -14.89 -6.55
CA ARG A 147 -2.20 -14.00 -7.48
C ARG A 147 -3.11 -12.92 -8.06
N GLN A 148 -4.40 -13.18 -8.28
CA GLN A 148 -5.36 -12.18 -8.71
C GLN A 148 -5.57 -11.08 -7.66
N ILE A 149 -5.65 -11.46 -6.37
CA ILE A 149 -5.81 -10.51 -5.26
C ILE A 149 -4.55 -9.67 -5.10
N LEU A 150 -3.37 -10.31 -5.11
CA LEU A 150 -2.09 -9.59 -5.08
C LEU A 150 -2.00 -8.58 -6.23
N THR A 151 -2.33 -9.00 -7.45
CA THR A 151 -2.35 -8.12 -8.64
C THR A 151 -3.27 -6.92 -8.44
N ARG A 152 -4.49 -7.15 -7.93
CA ARG A 152 -5.47 -6.09 -7.67
C ARG A 152 -4.97 -5.07 -6.65
N VAL A 153 -4.41 -5.54 -5.53
CA VAL A 153 -3.93 -4.67 -4.46
C VAL A 153 -2.69 -3.90 -4.88
N VAL A 154 -1.73 -4.53 -5.57
CA VAL A 154 -0.54 -3.87 -6.12
C VAL A 154 -0.94 -2.81 -7.15
N ASN A 155 -1.91 -3.10 -8.02
CA ASN A 155 -2.46 -2.10 -8.94
C ASN A 155 -3.11 -0.91 -8.21
N GLY A 156 -3.54 -1.08 -6.96
CA GLY A 156 -3.99 0.01 -6.10
C GLY A 156 -2.92 1.09 -5.89
N LEU A 157 -1.63 0.74 -5.93
CA LEU A 157 -0.52 1.70 -5.82
C LEU A 157 -0.45 2.66 -7.02
N CYS A 158 -1.03 2.27 -8.16
CA CYS A 158 -1.17 3.12 -9.34
C CYS A 158 -2.29 4.19 -9.18
N ILE A 159 -3.19 4.07 -8.21
CA ILE A 159 -4.30 5.04 -8.05
C ILE A 159 -3.80 6.36 -7.42
N GLU A 160 -2.76 6.26 -6.61
CA GLU A 160 -2.13 7.38 -5.90
C GLU A 160 -1.27 8.23 -6.84
N LYS A 161 -0.91 9.44 -6.38
CA LYS A 161 0.02 10.29 -7.13
C LYS A 161 1.32 9.50 -7.33
N PRO A 162 1.83 9.35 -8.57
CA PRO A 162 3.17 8.84 -8.76
C PRO A 162 4.16 9.68 -7.94
N ASN A 163 5.09 9.02 -7.24
CA ASN A 163 6.16 9.74 -6.54
C ASN A 163 7.12 10.44 -7.53
N GLY A 164 7.12 10.00 -8.81
CA GLY A 164 7.90 10.59 -9.89
C GLY A 164 7.26 11.86 -10.47
N SER A 165 8.11 12.72 -11.05
CA SER A 165 7.66 13.89 -11.83
C SER A 165 7.40 13.49 -13.27
N TYR A 166 6.34 14.01 -13.87
CA TYR A 166 6.00 13.72 -15.27
C TYR A 166 7.17 14.06 -16.20
N ASN A 167 7.67 13.06 -16.92
CA ASN A 167 8.84 13.17 -17.78
C ASN A 167 8.51 13.40 -19.27
N GLY A 168 7.22 13.51 -19.64
CA GLY A 168 6.79 13.66 -21.04
C GLY A 168 6.70 12.36 -21.85
N LYS A 169 7.03 11.21 -21.27
CA LYS A 169 7.07 9.91 -21.94
C LYS A 169 5.89 9.04 -21.52
N ASN A 170 5.54 8.10 -22.40
CA ASN A 170 4.53 7.09 -22.14
C ASN A 170 5.17 5.71 -22.24
N ALA A 171 4.82 4.83 -21.32
CA ALA A 171 5.19 3.42 -21.35
C ALA A 171 3.92 2.57 -21.33
N MET A 172 3.85 1.58 -22.22
CA MET A 172 2.77 0.61 -22.26
C MET A 172 3.29 -0.71 -21.69
N CYS A 173 2.72 -1.13 -20.54
CA CYS A 173 3.05 -2.39 -19.89
C CYS A 173 2.00 -3.43 -20.32
N ILE A 174 2.41 -4.47 -21.05
CA ILE A 174 1.52 -5.53 -21.56
C ILE A 174 2.17 -6.90 -21.39
N ASN A 175 1.33 -7.94 -21.26
CA ASN A 175 1.74 -9.34 -21.33
C ASN A 175 1.35 -9.95 -22.68
N PHE A 176 1.83 -11.17 -22.94
CA PHE A 176 1.34 -11.99 -24.04
C PHE A 176 -0.12 -12.39 -23.84
N GLU A 177 -0.79 -12.68 -24.97
CA GLU A 177 -2.15 -13.21 -24.99
C GLU A 177 -2.28 -14.45 -24.07
N ASP A 178 -3.38 -14.51 -23.31
CA ASP A 178 -3.73 -15.58 -22.36
C ASP A 178 -2.83 -15.78 -21.13
N ASN A 179 -1.85 -14.90 -20.87
CA ASN A 179 -0.92 -15.07 -19.74
C ASN A 179 -1.35 -14.40 -18.43
N LEU A 180 -2.57 -14.69 -17.95
CA LEU A 180 -3.10 -14.14 -16.68
C LEU A 180 -2.76 -15.05 -15.48
N PRO A 181 -2.49 -14.50 -14.27
CA PRO A 181 -2.52 -13.08 -13.88
C PRO A 181 -1.18 -12.33 -14.03
N ASP A 182 -1.29 -11.08 -14.50
CA ASP A 182 -0.19 -10.20 -14.95
C ASP A 182 0.54 -9.44 -13.84
N ILE A 183 0.76 -10.04 -12.67
CA ILE A 183 1.35 -9.33 -11.52
C ILE A 183 2.68 -8.61 -11.87
N GLY A 184 3.54 -9.24 -12.67
CA GLY A 184 4.82 -8.64 -13.10
C GLY A 184 4.65 -7.41 -14.02
N VAL A 185 3.60 -7.38 -14.85
CA VAL A 185 3.28 -6.22 -15.69
C VAL A 185 2.79 -5.07 -14.82
N VAL A 186 1.92 -5.36 -13.85
CA VAL A 186 1.44 -4.36 -12.88
C VAL A 186 2.59 -3.82 -12.03
N MET A 187 3.48 -4.69 -11.53
CA MET A 187 4.69 -4.29 -10.81
C MET A 187 5.57 -3.36 -11.66
N SER A 188 5.75 -3.68 -12.94
CA SER A 188 6.50 -2.83 -13.88
C SER A 188 5.86 -1.44 -14.05
N GLU A 189 4.54 -1.38 -14.21
CA GLU A 189 3.81 -0.10 -14.29
C GLU A 189 4.02 0.72 -13.01
N VAL A 190 3.86 0.09 -11.84
CA VAL A 190 4.04 0.76 -10.55
C VAL A 190 5.45 1.37 -10.45
N VAL A 191 6.50 0.62 -10.79
CA VAL A 191 7.90 1.12 -10.74
C VAL A 191 8.12 2.28 -11.70
N LEU A 192 7.65 2.17 -12.94
CA LEU A 192 7.79 3.22 -13.95
C LEU A 192 7.08 4.51 -13.50
N ARG A 193 5.87 4.39 -12.96
CA ARG A 193 5.12 5.55 -12.44
C ARG A 193 5.83 6.22 -11.27
N HIS A 194 6.48 5.45 -10.41
CA HIS A 194 7.24 6.01 -9.29
C HIS A 194 8.57 6.65 -9.71
N SER A 195 9.08 6.29 -10.89
CA SER A 195 10.30 6.84 -11.47
C SER A 195 10.08 8.10 -12.32
N GLY A 196 8.82 8.35 -12.75
CA GLY A 196 8.42 9.53 -13.50
C GLY A 196 8.50 9.31 -15.00
#